data_AF-A0A354B2E2-F1
#
_entry.id   AF-A0A354B2E2-F1
#
_cell.length_a   1.000
_cell.length_b   1.000
_cell.length_c   1.000
_cell.angle_alpha   90.00
_cell.angle_beta   90.00
_cell.angle_gamma   90.00
#
_symmetry.space_group_name_H-M   'P 1'
#
loop_
_entity.id
_entity.type
_entity.pdbx_description
1 polymer ?
#
loop_
_entity_poly.entity_id
_entity_poly.type
_entity_poly.pdbx_seq_one_letter_code
_entity_poly.pdbx_strand_id
1 'polypeptide(L)'
;FRNEGVSTRHNPEFTSVEIYQAYADYTDMMELTEQLIAEVCQQVCGGTRISYQGTEIELTPPWRRATMHSLVQEATGLDFTAFTSREQAAAAMEALGLETPALADSVGRLLVEAFEQRVEASLIQPTFVLDYPVENSPLARAHRSKPGLVERFELFIVG
;
A
#
# COMPACT_ATOMS: atom_id res chain seq x y z
N PHE A 1 7.87 14.17 13.51
CA PHE A 1 9.03 14.88 12.94
C PHE A 1 9.82 13.91 12.07
N ARG A 2 10.17 14.29 10.84
CA ARG A 2 11.09 13.57 9.94
C ARG A 2 12.06 14.58 9.34
N ASN A 3 13.36 14.30 9.38
CA ASN A 3 14.39 15.17 8.80
C ASN A 3 14.53 14.89 7.30
N GLU A 4 13.49 15.23 6.54
CA GLU A 4 13.33 14.95 5.11
C GLU A 4 13.04 16.24 4.33
N GLY A 5 13.17 16.19 3.00
CA GLY A 5 12.86 17.33 2.14
C GLY A 5 11.37 17.69 2.13
N VAL A 6 11.06 18.96 1.85
CA VAL A 6 9.67 19.45 1.70
C VAL A 6 9.16 19.12 0.29
N SER A 7 7.92 18.65 0.18
CA SER A 7 7.21 18.47 -1.10
C SER A 7 5.72 18.76 -0.93
N THR A 8 4.93 18.63 -2.01
CA THR A 8 3.47 18.76 -1.96
C THR A 8 2.80 17.75 -1.03
N ARG A 9 3.47 16.63 -0.73
CA ARG A 9 2.99 15.55 0.16
C ARG A 9 3.78 15.43 1.47
N HIS A 10 4.88 16.17 1.66
CA HIS A 10 5.79 15.98 2.79
C HIS A 10 6.14 17.30 3.47
N ASN A 11 5.93 17.35 4.79
CA ASN A 11 6.40 18.42 5.68
C ASN A 11 7.20 17.78 6.84
N PRO A 12 8.34 18.35 7.26
CA PRO A 12 9.16 17.80 8.35
C PRO A 12 8.39 17.58 9.66
N GLU A 13 7.36 18.39 9.88
CA GLU A 13 6.40 18.25 10.95
C GLU A 13 5.02 17.95 10.38
N PHE A 14 4.41 16.85 10.83
CA PHE A 14 3.08 16.44 10.40
C PHE A 14 2.35 15.84 11.59
N THR A 15 1.03 15.80 11.50
CA THR A 15 0.17 15.17 12.49
C THR A 15 -0.16 13.76 12.03
N SER A 16 0.08 12.77 12.89
CA SER A 16 -0.35 11.39 12.70
C SER A 16 -1.31 10.97 13.82
N VAL A 17 -2.11 9.94 13.52
CA VAL A 17 -2.93 9.23 14.50
C VAL A 17 -2.39 7.82 14.59
N GLU A 18 -2.03 7.38 15.80
CA GLU A 18 -1.64 6.00 16.09
C GLU A 18 -2.67 5.36 17.00
N ILE A 19 -3.11 4.15 16.64
CA ILE A 19 -4.15 3.41 17.37
C ILE A 19 -3.67 1.97 17.56
N TYR A 20 -3.80 1.47 18.78
CA TYR A 20 -3.51 0.08 19.13
C TYR A 20 -4.71 -0.53 19.84
N GLN A 21 -5.12 -1.72 19.41
CA GLN A 21 -6.23 -2.46 19.98
C GLN A 21 -5.77 -3.89 20.34
N ALA A 22 -5.82 -4.23 21.63
CA ALA A 22 -5.52 -5.59 22.08
C ALA A 22 -6.56 -6.58 21.54
N TYR A 23 -6.12 -7.80 21.23
CA TYR A 23 -6.93 -8.88 20.67
C TYR A 23 -7.53 -8.62 19.28
N ALA A 24 -7.07 -7.57 18.58
CA ALA A 24 -7.38 -7.27 17.20
C ALA A 24 -6.22 -7.69 16.27
N ASP A 25 -6.52 -7.87 14.99
CA ASP A 25 -5.52 -7.99 13.92
C ASP A 25 -5.70 -6.95 12.81
N TYR A 26 -4.87 -7.05 11.77
CA TYR A 26 -4.86 -6.09 10.67
C TYR A 26 -6.20 -5.99 9.92
N THR A 27 -7.05 -7.02 9.98
CA THR A 27 -8.42 -6.99 9.42
C THR A 27 -9.31 -6.06 10.23
N ASP A 28 -9.30 -6.21 11.56
CA ASP A 28 -10.03 -5.33 12.47
C ASP A 28 -9.55 -3.87 12.31
N MET A 29 -8.26 -3.67 12.13
CA MET A 29 -7.68 -2.34 11.92
C MET A 29 -8.05 -1.73 10.57
N MET A 30 -8.21 -2.53 9.50
CA MET A 30 -8.77 -2.05 8.23
C MET A 30 -10.23 -1.62 8.38
N GLU A 31 -11.06 -2.43 9.05
CA GLU A 31 -12.46 -2.11 9.33
C GLU A 31 -12.60 -0.84 10.17
N LEU A 32 -11.79 -0.70 11.22
CA LEU A 32 -11.72 0.51 12.03
C LEU A 32 -11.35 1.73 11.18
N THR A 33 -10.36 1.60 10.30
CA THR A 33 -9.86 2.69 9.46
C THR A 33 -10.93 3.18 8.47
N GLU A 34 -11.57 2.26 7.74
CA GLU A 34 -12.59 2.64 6.76
C GLU A 34 -13.84 3.23 7.40
N GLN A 35 -14.27 2.68 8.55
CA GLN A 35 -15.40 3.23 9.31
C GLN A 35 -15.09 4.60 9.88
N LEU A 36 -13.90 4.79 10.48
CA LEU A 36 -13.49 6.07 11.07
C LEU A 36 -13.47 7.19 10.02
N ILE A 37 -12.85 6.94 8.87
CA ILE A 37 -12.73 7.94 7.81
C ILE A 37 -14.09 8.24 7.19
N ALA A 38 -14.91 7.21 6.92
CA ALA A 38 -16.25 7.40 6.38
C ALA A 38 -17.15 8.21 7.32
N GLU A 39 -17.10 7.94 8.62
CA GLU A 39 -17.90 8.65 9.63
C GLU A 39 -17.47 10.12 9.75
N VAL A 40 -16.16 10.39 9.78
CA VAL A 40 -15.65 11.77 9.77
C VAL A 40 -16.12 12.51 8.52
N CYS A 41 -16.05 11.87 7.35
CA CYS A 41 -16.52 12.46 6.10
C CYS A 41 -18.03 12.73 6.13
N GLN A 42 -18.83 11.78 6.62
CA GLN A 42 -20.26 11.95 6.79
C GLN A 42 -20.61 13.13 7.70
N GLN A 43 -19.90 13.30 8.82
CA GLN A 43 -20.16 14.38 9.78
C GLN A 43 -19.69 15.75 9.29
N VAL A 44 -18.52 15.82 8.63
CA VAL A 44 -17.90 17.09 8.23
C VAL A 44 -18.37 17.56 6.86
N CYS A 45 -18.54 16.63 5.92
CA CYS A 45 -18.88 16.91 4.52
C CYS A 45 -20.36 16.63 4.19
N GLY A 46 -21.12 16.02 5.09
CA GLY A 46 -22.55 15.70 4.90
C GLY A 46 -22.80 14.45 4.04
N GLY A 47 -21.76 13.71 3.67
CA GLY A 47 -21.83 12.48 2.87
C GLY A 47 -20.46 11.85 2.72
N THR A 48 -20.40 10.66 2.13
CA THR A 48 -19.17 9.88 1.88
C THR A 48 -18.60 10.07 0.47
N ARG A 49 -19.31 10.82 -0.39
CA ARG A 49 -18.81 11.23 -1.71
C ARG A 49 -18.19 12.61 -1.63
N ILE A 50 -16.93 12.71 -2.03
CA ILE A 50 -16.18 13.98 -2.05
C ILE A 50 -15.56 14.22 -3.43
N SER A 51 -15.28 15.48 -3.74
CA SER A 51 -14.45 15.85 -4.89
C SER A 51 -13.06 16.26 -4.42
N TYR A 52 -12.03 15.62 -4.98
CA TYR A 52 -10.63 15.96 -4.77
C TYR A 52 -9.99 16.36 -6.09
N GLN A 53 -9.64 17.64 -6.23
CA GLN A 53 -9.06 18.21 -7.47
C GLN A 53 -9.84 17.85 -8.74
N GLY A 54 -11.17 17.84 -8.66
CA GLY A 54 -12.06 17.48 -9.79
C GLY A 54 -12.29 15.97 -9.97
N THR A 55 -11.64 15.12 -9.18
CA THR A 55 -11.89 13.67 -9.16
C THR A 55 -12.93 13.33 -8.09
N GLU A 56 -13.96 12.56 -8.44
CA GLU A 56 -14.94 12.07 -7.48
C GLU A 56 -14.40 10.84 -6.74
N ILE A 57 -14.44 10.87 -5.41
CA ILE A 57 -13.97 9.80 -4.52
C ILE A 57 -15.15 9.30 -3.69
N GLU A 58 -15.35 7.99 -3.69
CA GLU A 58 -16.38 7.30 -2.91
C GLU A 58 -15.72 6.69 -1.67
N LEU A 59 -16.00 7.27 -0.50
CA LEU A 59 -15.46 6.81 0.79
C LEU A 59 -16.43 5.87 1.53
N THR A 60 -17.56 5.48 0.92
CA THR A 60 -18.46 4.49 1.51
C THR A 60 -17.77 3.13 1.66
N PRO A 61 -17.65 2.57 2.89
CA PRO A 61 -17.14 1.22 3.10
C PRO A 61 -18.09 0.15 2.53
N PRO A 62 -17.59 -1.06 2.20
CA PRO A 62 -16.21 -1.51 2.37
C PRO A 62 -15.31 -1.11 1.20
N TRP A 63 -14.05 -0.79 1.50
CA TRP A 63 -13.06 -0.43 0.50
C TRP A 63 -12.39 -1.66 -0.14
N ARG A 64 -11.78 -1.46 -1.33
CA ARG A 64 -11.08 -2.53 -2.05
C ARG A 64 -9.93 -3.05 -1.18
N ARG A 65 -9.83 -4.37 -1.06
CA ARG A 65 -8.72 -5.07 -0.41
C ARG A 65 -8.00 -5.90 -1.47
N ALA A 66 -6.71 -5.63 -1.70
CA ALA A 66 -5.93 -6.35 -2.72
C ALA A 66 -4.49 -6.53 -2.25
N THR A 67 -3.87 -7.66 -2.58
CA THR A 67 -2.47 -7.89 -2.21
C THR A 67 -1.54 -7.15 -3.16
N MET A 68 -0.39 -6.71 -2.67
CA MET A 68 0.64 -6.07 -3.51
C MET A 68 1.02 -6.95 -4.71
N HIS A 69 1.17 -8.26 -4.49
CA HIS A 69 1.42 -9.25 -5.54
C HIS A 69 0.34 -9.22 -6.63
N SER A 70 -0.95 -9.27 -6.24
CA SER A 70 -2.04 -9.27 -7.22
C SER A 70 -2.10 -7.98 -8.03
N LEU A 71 -1.83 -6.83 -7.39
CA LEU A 71 -1.89 -5.53 -8.05
C LEU A 71 -0.74 -5.36 -9.04
N VAL A 72 0.48 -5.76 -8.66
CA VAL A 72 1.64 -5.72 -9.57
C VAL A 72 1.43 -6.69 -10.73
N GLN A 73 0.91 -7.89 -10.48
CA GLN A 73 0.60 -8.84 -11.54
C GLN A 73 -0.48 -8.31 -12.49
N GLU A 74 -1.53 -7.68 -11.97
CA GLU A 74 -2.58 -7.03 -12.78
C GLU A 74 -2.01 -5.91 -13.67
N ALA A 75 -1.14 -5.06 -13.12
CA ALA A 75 -0.61 -3.90 -13.82
C ALA A 75 0.54 -4.22 -14.79
N THR A 76 1.33 -5.26 -14.53
CA THR A 76 2.58 -5.54 -15.25
C THR A 76 2.62 -6.90 -15.93
N GLY A 77 1.77 -7.84 -15.51
CA GLY A 77 1.84 -9.25 -15.89
C GLY A 77 2.92 -10.05 -15.16
N LEU A 78 3.74 -9.42 -14.31
CA LEU A 78 4.80 -10.11 -13.56
C LEU A 78 4.23 -10.82 -12.34
N ASP A 79 4.43 -12.14 -12.27
CA ASP A 79 4.17 -12.93 -11.08
C ASP A 79 5.43 -13.02 -10.21
N PHE A 80 5.49 -12.17 -9.18
CA PHE A 80 6.63 -12.15 -8.26
C PHE A 80 6.77 -13.42 -7.41
N THR A 81 5.71 -14.22 -7.29
CA THR A 81 5.79 -15.50 -6.56
C THR A 81 6.56 -16.57 -7.35
N ALA A 82 6.72 -16.37 -8.66
CA ALA A 82 7.44 -17.28 -9.53
C ALA A 82 8.96 -17.03 -9.57
N PHE A 83 9.44 -15.90 -9.04
CA PHE A 83 10.88 -15.59 -9.03
C PHE A 83 11.59 -16.26 -7.87
N THR A 84 12.69 -16.94 -8.18
CA THR A 84 13.52 -17.63 -7.19
C THR A 84 14.77 -16.84 -6.79
N SER A 85 15.08 -15.77 -7.53
CA SER A 85 16.22 -14.90 -7.25
C SER A 85 15.95 -13.45 -7.65
N ARG A 86 16.69 -12.53 -7.03
CA ARG A 86 16.65 -11.10 -7.35
C ARG A 86 16.95 -10.84 -8.83
N GLU A 87 17.93 -11.54 -9.40
CA GLU A 87 18.38 -11.35 -10.78
C GLU A 87 17.27 -11.69 -11.78
N GLN A 88 16.48 -12.74 -11.51
CA GLN A 88 15.33 -13.10 -12.34
C GLN A 88 14.26 -12.02 -12.31
N ALA A 89 13.90 -11.53 -11.12
CA ALA A 89 12.92 -10.47 -10.95
C ALA A 89 13.40 -9.15 -11.61
N ALA A 90 14.67 -8.79 -11.41
CA ALA A 90 15.26 -7.59 -11.98
C ALA A 90 15.26 -7.63 -13.52
N ALA A 91 15.68 -8.74 -14.13
CA ALA A 91 15.65 -8.89 -15.58
C ALA A 91 14.23 -8.78 -16.16
N ALA A 92 13.23 -9.32 -15.46
CA ALA A 92 11.83 -9.22 -15.87
C ALA A 92 11.28 -7.78 -15.74
N MET A 93 11.66 -7.07 -14.68
CA MET A 93 11.34 -5.65 -14.48
C MET A 93 11.98 -4.77 -15.56
N GLU A 94 13.27 -4.94 -15.82
CA GLU A 94 14.02 -4.19 -16.83
C GLU A 94 13.44 -4.39 -18.24
N ALA A 95 12.97 -5.60 -18.56
CA ALA A 95 12.29 -5.89 -19.82
C ALA A 95 10.98 -5.09 -20.01
N LEU A 96 10.36 -4.61 -18.91
CA LEU A 96 9.20 -3.73 -18.91
C LEU A 96 9.57 -2.25 -18.70
N GLY A 97 10.86 -1.91 -18.77
CA GLY A 97 11.37 -0.56 -18.57
C GLY A 97 11.19 -0.04 -17.15
N LEU A 98 11.19 -0.93 -16.14
CA LEU A 98 11.18 -0.57 -14.73
C LEU A 98 12.60 -0.41 -14.20
N GLU A 99 12.75 0.46 -13.22
CA GLU A 99 14.00 0.63 -12.50
C GLU A 99 14.20 -0.49 -11.47
N THR A 100 15.44 -0.96 -11.32
CA THR A 100 15.83 -2.06 -10.43
C THR A 100 16.96 -1.61 -9.47
N PRO A 101 16.67 -0.70 -8.51
CA PRO A 101 17.70 -0.11 -7.66
C PRO A 101 18.57 -1.15 -6.94
N ALA A 102 19.87 -0.87 -6.81
CA ALA A 102 20.79 -1.77 -6.12
C ALA A 102 20.43 -2.00 -4.64
N LEU A 103 19.75 -1.03 -4.01
CA LEU A 103 19.27 -1.13 -2.62
C LEU A 103 18.08 -2.10 -2.46
N ALA A 104 17.33 -2.36 -3.54
CA ALA A 104 16.34 -3.42 -3.60
C ALA A 104 17.06 -4.76 -3.81
N ASP A 105 17.65 -5.28 -2.73
CA ASP A 105 18.53 -6.46 -2.71
C ASP A 105 17.79 -7.82 -2.65
N SER A 106 16.45 -7.81 -2.65
CA SER A 106 15.62 -9.03 -2.62
C SER A 106 14.47 -8.98 -3.63
N VAL A 107 13.87 -10.14 -3.91
CA VAL A 107 12.64 -10.24 -4.73
C VAL A 107 11.50 -9.45 -4.09
N GLY A 108 11.38 -9.50 -2.75
CA GLY A 108 10.38 -8.73 -2.01
C GLY A 108 10.58 -7.23 -2.17
N ARG A 109 11.81 -6.72 -2.07
CA ARG A 109 12.06 -5.29 -2.30
C ARG A 109 11.78 -4.88 -3.74
N LEU A 110 12.14 -5.71 -4.73
CA LEU A 110 11.81 -5.44 -6.13
C LEU A 110 10.31 -5.47 -6.42
N LEU A 111 9.52 -6.27 -5.69
CA LEU A 111 8.06 -6.20 -5.77
C LEU A 111 7.54 -4.83 -5.33
N VAL A 112 8.09 -4.28 -4.24
CA VAL A 112 7.71 -2.95 -3.75
C VAL A 112 8.08 -1.88 -4.78
N GLU A 113 9.27 -1.93 -5.35
CA GLU A 113 9.70 -1.02 -6.43
C GLU A 113 8.75 -1.09 -7.66
N ALA A 114 8.35 -2.30 -8.06
CA ALA A 114 7.40 -2.48 -9.16
C ALA A 114 6.01 -1.91 -8.81
N PHE A 115 5.57 -2.05 -7.56
CA PHE A 115 4.32 -1.47 -7.07
C PHE A 115 4.36 0.07 -7.11
N GLU A 116 5.41 0.70 -6.55
CA GLU A 116 5.56 2.16 -6.53
C GLU A 116 5.59 2.74 -7.95
N GLN A 117 6.31 2.10 -8.88
CA GLN A 117 6.47 2.59 -10.25
C GLN A 117 5.25 2.41 -11.15
N ARG A 118 4.39 1.41 -10.91
CA ARG A 118 3.30 1.02 -11.84
C ARG A 118 1.91 1.01 -11.25
N VAL A 119 1.76 0.89 -9.94
CA VAL A 119 0.47 0.66 -9.30
C VAL A 119 0.05 1.86 -8.47
N GLU A 120 0.92 2.37 -7.58
CA GLU A 120 0.56 3.37 -6.56
C GLU A 120 -0.28 4.51 -7.12
N ALA A 121 0.24 5.23 -8.11
CA ALA A 121 -0.41 6.40 -8.70
C ALA A 121 -1.77 6.10 -9.39
N SER A 122 -2.06 4.83 -9.67
CA SER A 122 -3.32 4.40 -10.30
C SER A 122 -4.44 4.11 -9.28
N LEU A 123 -4.11 4.00 -7.98
CA LEU A 123 -5.06 3.70 -6.91
C LEU A 123 -5.85 4.95 -6.52
N ILE A 124 -6.82 5.32 -7.35
CA ILE A 124 -7.64 6.53 -7.16
C ILE A 124 -8.69 6.36 -6.05
N GLN A 125 -9.48 5.29 -6.13
CA GLN A 125 -10.48 4.95 -5.09
C GLN A 125 -9.79 4.32 -3.88
N PRO A 126 -10.35 4.45 -2.67
CA PRO A 126 -9.75 3.89 -1.46
C PRO A 126 -9.47 2.40 -1.60
N THR A 127 -8.21 2.05 -1.44
CA THR A 127 -7.71 0.68 -1.58
C THR A 127 -6.75 0.36 -0.45
N PHE A 128 -7.04 -0.70 0.30
CA PHE A 128 -6.09 -1.33 1.18
C PHE A 128 -5.20 -2.29 0.39
N VAL A 129 -3.91 -1.96 0.33
CA VAL A 129 -2.88 -2.83 -0.22
C VAL A 129 -2.38 -3.73 0.90
N LEU A 130 -2.37 -5.04 0.69
CA LEU A 130 -2.12 -6.04 1.72
C LEU A 130 -0.85 -6.86 1.46
N ASP A 131 -0.42 -7.55 2.52
CA ASP A 131 0.55 -8.65 2.51
C ASP A 131 1.93 -8.25 1.97
N TYR A 132 2.55 -7.31 2.67
CA TYR A 132 3.87 -6.79 2.33
C TYR A 132 4.97 -7.83 2.54
N PRO A 133 6.08 -7.76 1.80
CA PRO A 133 7.29 -8.52 2.09
C PRO A 133 7.80 -8.25 3.51
N VAL A 134 8.32 -9.30 4.15
CA VAL A 134 8.85 -9.23 5.52
C VAL A 134 10.05 -8.29 5.63
N GLU A 135 10.87 -8.20 4.59
CA GLU A 135 12.07 -7.36 4.56
C GLU A 135 11.75 -5.86 4.67
N ASN A 136 10.53 -5.47 4.29
CA ASN A 136 10.05 -4.08 4.33
C ASN A 136 9.25 -3.76 5.61
N SER A 137 9.05 -4.75 6.49
CA SER A 137 8.04 -4.67 7.56
C SER A 137 8.57 -5.20 8.91
N PRO A 138 9.59 -4.57 9.52
CA PRO A 138 10.32 -5.11 10.67
C PRO A 138 9.49 -5.23 11.96
N LEU A 139 8.38 -4.50 12.06
CA LEU A 139 7.52 -4.47 13.24
C LEU A 139 6.20 -5.24 13.05
N ALA A 140 5.92 -5.69 11.83
CA ALA A 140 4.69 -6.40 11.52
C ALA A 140 4.82 -7.88 11.82
N ARG A 141 3.71 -8.51 12.24
CA ARG A 141 3.65 -9.95 12.44
C ARG A 141 3.83 -10.67 11.11
N ALA A 142 4.64 -11.74 11.10
CA ALA A 142 4.71 -12.66 9.97
C ALA A 142 3.31 -13.21 9.62
N HIS A 143 3.03 -13.31 8.32
CA HIS A 143 1.72 -13.73 7.84
C HIS A 143 1.44 -15.18 8.24
N ARG A 144 0.25 -15.44 8.77
CA ARG A 144 -0.09 -16.74 9.38
C ARG A 144 -0.03 -17.92 8.40
N SER A 145 -0.28 -17.67 7.11
CA SER A 145 -0.34 -18.71 6.06
C SER A 145 0.55 -18.48 4.84
N LYS A 146 1.29 -17.36 4.76
CA LYS A 146 2.06 -16.97 3.56
C LYS A 146 3.51 -16.68 3.96
N PRO A 147 4.42 -17.66 3.91
CA PRO A 147 5.81 -17.47 4.26
C PRO A 147 6.45 -16.31 3.45
N GLY A 148 7.29 -15.52 4.11
CA GLY A 148 7.96 -14.36 3.48
C GLY A 148 7.13 -13.07 3.48
N LEU A 149 5.84 -13.12 3.83
CA LEU A 149 4.97 -11.95 3.92
C LEU A 149 4.62 -11.63 5.38
N VAL A 150 4.09 -10.44 5.60
CA VAL A 150 3.56 -9.97 6.89
C VAL A 150 2.09 -9.58 6.78
N GLU A 151 1.35 -9.68 7.88
CA GLU A 151 0.00 -9.14 8.02
C GLU A 151 0.07 -7.61 8.23
N ARG A 152 0.37 -6.89 7.15
CA ARG A 152 0.45 -5.43 7.07
C ARG A 152 -0.44 -4.93 5.94
N PHE A 153 -1.01 -3.75 6.11
CA PHE A 153 -1.63 -3.01 5.03
C PHE A 153 -1.16 -1.56 4.97
N GLU A 154 -1.34 -0.93 3.81
CA GLU A 154 -1.37 0.52 3.65
C GLU A 154 -2.66 0.92 2.93
N LEU A 155 -3.13 2.14 3.20
CA LEU A 155 -4.29 2.71 2.55
C LEU A 155 -3.82 3.72 1.50
N PHE A 156 -4.26 3.53 0.25
CA PHE A 156 -4.06 4.47 -0.84
C PHE A 156 -5.40 5.09 -1.25
N ILE A 157 -5.40 6.42 -1.45
CA ILE A 157 -6.51 7.20 -1.97
C ILE A 157 -5.88 8.28 -2.84
N VAL A 158 -6.35 8.46 -4.08
CA VAL A 158 -5.82 9.41 -5.06
C VAL A 158 -4.31 9.26 -5.36
N GLY A 159 -3.85 8.00 -5.41
CA GLY A 159 -2.45 7.64 -5.65
C GLY A 159 -1.52 8.12 -4.55
#